data_AF-A0A3M7FTI9-F1
#
_entry.id   AF-A0A3M7FTI9-F1
#
_cell.length_a   1.000
_cell.length_b   1.000
_cell.length_c   1.000
_cell.angle_alpha   90.00
_cell.angle_beta   90.00
_cell.angle_gamma   90.00
#
_symmetry.space_group_name_H-M   'P 1'
#
loop_
_entity.id
_entity.type
_entity.pdbx_description
1 polymer ?
#
loop_
_entity_poly.entity_id
_entity_poly.type
_entity_poly.pdbx_seq_one_letter_code
_entity_poly.pdbx_strand_id
1 'polypeptide(L)'
;MTFNGTRLFRYALLGEAAINIASAIPIILNPDSMLKFLVRGPTMINPATRTLTQWFATLTASPILNAVLRSSHRFGGLTLALTVPILLSYPNPHPSRGSSSDVMARRRTTYLTLGAGELALGTIMAAQYLLGDSGLTDGALLGGMGTMGGIAAMRGFFLYVRPSWMAAQGNAEKAL
;
A
#
# COMPACT_ATOMS: atom_id res chain seq x y z
N MET A 1 17.69 11.91 24.27
CA MET A 1 17.82 11.13 23.02
C MET A 1 17.50 12.04 21.85
N THR A 2 18.38 12.17 20.86
CA THR A 2 18.12 12.98 19.65
C THR A 2 17.16 12.24 18.72
N PHE A 3 16.11 12.92 18.28
CA PHE A 3 15.10 12.37 17.38
C PHE A 3 15.71 12.03 16.01
N ASN A 4 15.50 10.81 15.51
CA ASN A 4 16.05 10.33 14.24
C ASN A 4 14.92 10.15 13.21
N GLY A 5 14.71 11.19 12.40
CA GLY A 5 13.68 11.21 11.35
C GLY A 5 13.83 10.11 10.30
N THR A 6 15.06 9.71 9.95
CA THR A 6 15.31 8.60 9.01
C THR A 6 14.87 7.26 9.57
N ARG A 7 15.04 7.02 10.88
CA ARG A 7 14.49 5.82 11.52
C ARG A 7 12.97 5.85 11.50
N LEU A 8 12.34 7.00 11.81
CA LEU A 8 10.89 7.13 11.75
C LEU A 8 10.34 6.84 10.35
N PHE A 9 10.98 7.38 9.31
CA PHE A 9 10.60 7.09 7.92
C PHE A 9 10.68 5.58 7.60
N ARG A 10 11.72 4.89 8.09
CA ARG A 10 11.84 3.44 7.89
C ARG A 10 10.77 2.65 8.64
N TYR A 11 10.41 3.07 9.85
CA TYR A 11 9.28 2.47 10.57
C TYR A 11 7.97 2.72 9.85
N ALA A 12 7.79 3.90 9.25
CA ALA A 12 6.62 4.17 8.42
C ALA A 12 6.56 3.24 7.19
N LEU A 13 7.67 3.06 6.46
CA LEU A 13 7.75 2.11 5.33
C LEU A 13 7.41 0.67 5.76
N LEU A 14 7.97 0.21 6.88
CA LEU A 14 7.72 -1.14 7.40
C LEU A 14 6.28 -1.30 7.88
N GLY A 15 5.76 -0.30 8.60
CA GLY A 15 4.39 -0.30 9.07
C GLY A 15 3.40 -0.34 7.91
N GLU A 16 3.65 0.44 6.86
CA GLU A 16 2.84 0.46 5.65
C GLU A 16 2.86 -0.90 4.93
N ALA A 17 4.05 -1.48 4.72
CA ALA A 17 4.17 -2.82 4.13
C ALA A 17 3.48 -3.89 5.00
N ALA A 18 3.62 -3.82 6.32
CA ALA A 18 2.99 -4.74 7.25
C ALA A 18 1.46 -4.63 7.22
N ILE A 19 0.91 -3.41 7.17
CA ILE A 19 -0.54 -3.17 7.05
C ILE A 19 -1.06 -3.72 5.73
N ASN A 20 -0.36 -3.49 4.62
CA ASN A 20 -0.77 -4.02 3.31
C ASN A 20 -0.76 -5.56 3.29
N ILE A 21 0.26 -6.19 3.87
CA ILE A 21 0.33 -7.65 3.95
C ILE A 21 -0.75 -8.20 4.88
N ALA A 22 -0.88 -7.63 6.08
CA ALA A 22 -1.84 -8.08 7.08
C ALA A 22 -3.29 -7.91 6.61
N SER A 23 -3.61 -6.84 5.87
CA SER A 23 -4.92 -6.62 5.28
C SER A 23 -5.19 -7.53 4.07
N ALA A 24 -4.16 -7.86 3.28
CA ALA A 24 -4.32 -8.76 2.14
C ALA A 24 -4.71 -10.19 2.57
N ILE A 25 -4.12 -10.72 3.65
CA ILE A 25 -4.34 -12.10 4.12
C ILE A 25 -5.83 -12.45 4.29
N PRO A 26 -6.64 -11.73 5.09
CA PRO A 26 -8.06 -12.06 5.27
C PRO A 26 -8.87 -11.84 3.99
N ILE A 27 -8.49 -10.88 3.12
CA ILE A 27 -9.17 -10.64 1.85
C ILE A 27 -9.00 -11.83 0.89
N ILE A 28 -7.82 -12.46 0.90
CA ILE A 28 -7.51 -13.62 0.06
C ILE A 28 -8.18 -14.88 0.61
N LEU A 29 -8.01 -15.13 1.91
CA LEU A 29 -8.40 -16.40 2.53
C LEU A 29 -9.91 -16.46 2.85
N ASN A 30 -10.55 -15.30 3.05
CA ASN A 30 -11.96 -15.23 3.41
C ASN A 30 -12.65 -14.00 2.79
N PRO A 31 -12.74 -13.93 1.45
CA PRO A 31 -13.31 -12.78 0.74
C PRO A 31 -14.78 -12.54 1.09
N ASP A 32 -15.53 -13.61 1.41
CA ASP A 32 -16.94 -13.51 1.78
C ASP A 32 -17.17 -12.75 3.09
N SER A 33 -16.34 -13.03 4.11
CA SER A 33 -16.44 -12.31 5.37
C SER A 33 -16.09 -10.84 5.18
N MET A 34 -15.14 -10.53 4.29
CA MET A 34 -14.76 -9.15 4.02
C MET A 34 -15.80 -8.43 3.18
N LEU A 35 -16.36 -9.09 2.17
CA LEU A 35 -17.46 -8.57 1.36
C LEU A 35 -18.69 -8.23 2.20
N LYS A 36 -19.03 -9.02 3.23
CA LYS A 36 -20.14 -8.71 4.14
C LYS A 36 -20.01 -7.34 4.84
N PHE A 37 -18.78 -6.88 5.07
CA PHE A 37 -18.54 -5.54 5.63
C PHE A 37 -18.51 -4.46 4.54
N LEU A 38 -18.12 -4.83 3.32
CA LEU A 38 -17.94 -3.90 2.21
C LEU A 38 -19.23 -3.60 1.45
N VAL A 39 -20.09 -4.58 1.19
CA VAL A 39 -21.28 -4.40 0.33
C VAL A 39 -22.57 -4.23 1.12
N ARG A 40 -23.53 -3.44 0.59
CA ARG A 40 -24.79 -3.13 1.29
C ARG A 40 -25.78 -4.29 1.41
N GLY A 41 -25.66 -5.33 0.57
CA GLY A 41 -26.63 -6.41 0.54
C GLY A 41 -26.02 -7.76 0.16
N PRO A 42 -26.54 -8.88 0.70
CA PRO A 42 -25.99 -10.22 0.45
C PRO A 42 -26.10 -10.65 -1.02
N THR A 43 -27.05 -10.11 -1.78
CA THR A 43 -27.22 -10.33 -3.22
C THR A 43 -26.05 -9.78 -4.06
N MET A 44 -25.29 -8.83 -3.50
CA MET A 44 -24.08 -8.27 -4.12
C MET A 44 -22.87 -9.17 -3.91
N ILE A 45 -22.94 -10.19 -3.02
CA ILE A 45 -21.88 -11.18 -2.83
C ILE A 45 -22.10 -12.30 -3.84
N ASN A 46 -21.44 -12.18 -4.99
CA ASN A 46 -21.56 -13.08 -6.11
C ASN A 46 -20.15 -13.46 -6.63
N PRO A 47 -20.02 -14.41 -7.56
CA PRO A 47 -18.71 -14.83 -8.07
C PRO A 47 -17.85 -13.68 -8.61
N ALA A 48 -18.47 -12.65 -9.21
CA ALA A 48 -17.76 -11.50 -9.75
C ALA A 48 -17.20 -10.60 -8.64
N THR A 49 -17.99 -10.27 -7.61
CA THR A 49 -17.52 -9.43 -6.49
C THR A 49 -16.50 -10.15 -5.62
N ARG A 50 -16.62 -11.47 -5.43
CA ARG A 50 -15.58 -12.31 -4.80
C ARG A 50 -14.27 -12.24 -5.55
N THR A 51 -14.33 -12.44 -6.86
CA THR A 51 -13.14 -12.38 -7.73
C THR A 51 -12.53 -10.98 -7.66
N LEU A 52 -13.33 -9.91 -7.73
CA LEU A 52 -12.86 -8.53 -7.63
C LEU A 52 -12.22 -8.20 -6.27
N THR A 53 -12.80 -8.67 -5.17
CA THR A 53 -12.20 -8.51 -3.83
C THR A 53 -10.88 -9.26 -3.73
N GLN A 54 -10.77 -10.45 -4.31
CA GLN A 54 -9.50 -11.18 -4.39
C GLN A 54 -8.48 -10.48 -5.32
N TRP A 55 -8.94 -9.83 -6.40
CA TRP A 55 -8.10 -8.98 -7.25
C TRP A 55 -7.42 -7.87 -6.45
N PHE A 56 -8.12 -7.24 -5.50
CA PHE A 56 -7.54 -6.17 -4.70
C PHE A 56 -6.40 -6.64 -3.80
N ALA A 57 -6.32 -7.90 -3.36
CA ALA A 57 -5.39 -8.27 -2.29
C ALA A 57 -4.04 -8.91 -2.70
N THR A 58 -3.92 -9.69 -3.77
CA THR A 58 -2.82 -10.69 -3.90
C THR A 58 -1.73 -10.42 -4.95
N LEU A 59 -0.44 -10.29 -4.63
CA LEU A 59 0.73 -10.54 -5.51
C LEU A 59 2.03 -10.50 -4.69
N THR A 60 2.33 -11.62 -4.04
CA THR A 60 3.71 -12.03 -3.76
C THR A 60 3.79 -13.55 -3.84
N ALA A 61 4.27 -14.10 -4.96
CA ALA A 61 4.97 -15.38 -4.93
C ALA A 61 5.78 -15.62 -6.21
N SER A 62 7.07 -15.82 -5.99
CA SER A 62 8.10 -16.38 -6.87
C SER A 62 7.63 -17.45 -7.87
N PRO A 63 8.32 -17.61 -9.03
CA PRO A 63 8.02 -18.62 -10.05
C PRO A 63 7.96 -20.08 -9.55
N ILE A 64 8.44 -20.38 -8.34
CA ILE A 64 8.41 -21.73 -7.76
C ILE A 64 6.99 -22.14 -7.30
N LEU A 65 6.09 -21.19 -7.02
CA LEU A 65 4.71 -21.50 -6.60
C LEU A 65 3.73 -21.71 -7.78
N ASN A 66 4.13 -21.39 -9.01
CA ASN A 66 3.32 -21.55 -10.22
C ASN A 66 3.07 -23.02 -10.61
N ALA A 67 3.79 -23.97 -10.01
CA ALA A 67 3.60 -25.40 -10.27
C ALA A 67 2.38 -25.98 -9.54
N VAL A 68 1.97 -25.43 -8.40
CA VAL A 68 0.88 -25.96 -7.56
C VAL A 68 -0.50 -25.40 -7.95
N LEU A 69 -0.55 -24.22 -8.59
CA LEU A 69 -1.80 -23.50 -8.95
C LEU A 69 -2.28 -23.75 -10.39
N ARG A 70 -2.19 -25.00 -10.88
CA ARG A 70 -2.47 -25.34 -12.28
C ARG A 70 -3.89 -25.82 -12.59
N SER A 71 -4.79 -25.98 -11.62
CA SER A 71 -6.07 -26.65 -11.86
C SER A 71 -7.36 -25.85 -11.62
N SER A 72 -7.34 -24.57 -11.20
CA SER A 72 -8.57 -23.76 -11.09
C SER A 72 -8.29 -22.26 -11.01
N HIS A 73 -8.92 -21.47 -11.88
CA HIS A 73 -9.26 -20.03 -11.71
C HIS A 73 -8.13 -19.10 -11.20
N ARG A 74 -7.28 -18.62 -12.12
CA ARG A 74 -6.11 -17.77 -11.81
C ARG A 74 -6.39 -16.28 -11.99
N PHE A 75 -6.83 -15.52 -10.98
CA PHE A 75 -6.81 -14.05 -11.05
C PHE A 75 -6.82 -13.40 -9.64
N GLY A 76 -5.75 -12.69 -9.25
CA GLY A 76 -5.59 -11.99 -7.94
C GLY A 76 -4.34 -11.10 -7.91
N GLY A 77 -4.39 -9.81 -7.47
CA GLY A 77 -3.36 -8.80 -7.84
C GLY A 77 -2.84 -7.70 -6.87
N LEU A 78 -3.64 -6.70 -6.52
CA LEU A 78 -3.15 -5.31 -6.57
C LEU A 78 -2.41 -4.79 -5.31
N THR A 79 -2.93 -5.00 -4.09
CA THR A 79 -2.37 -4.42 -2.85
C THR A 79 -0.96 -4.92 -2.55
N LEU A 80 -0.72 -6.23 -2.66
CA LEU A 80 0.62 -6.79 -2.48
C LEU A 80 1.56 -6.40 -3.63
N ALA A 81 1.09 -6.27 -4.87
CA ALA A 81 1.92 -5.74 -5.96
C ALA A 81 2.39 -4.31 -5.68
N LEU A 82 1.49 -3.45 -5.18
CA LEU A 82 1.81 -2.09 -4.75
C LEU A 82 2.69 -2.04 -3.49
N THR A 83 2.81 -3.16 -2.77
CA THR A 83 3.73 -3.30 -1.63
C THR A 83 5.18 -3.54 -2.06
N VAL A 84 5.41 -4.07 -3.26
CA VAL A 84 6.77 -4.33 -3.78
C VAL A 84 7.60 -3.05 -3.88
N PRO A 85 7.12 -1.93 -4.48
CA PRO A 85 7.86 -0.65 -4.48
C PRO A 85 8.23 -0.13 -3.08
N ILE A 86 7.37 -0.36 -2.08
CA ILE A 86 7.61 0.04 -0.68
C ILE A 86 8.76 -0.80 -0.10
N LEU A 87 8.72 -2.12 -0.30
CA LEU A 87 9.78 -3.02 0.15
C LEU A 87 11.11 -2.73 -0.54
N LEU A 88 11.09 -2.40 -1.84
CA LEU A 88 12.29 -2.01 -2.60
C LEU A 88 12.86 -0.65 -2.18
N SER A 89 12.06 0.17 -1.48
CA SER A 89 12.47 1.47 -0.92
C SER A 89 13.10 1.36 0.47
N TYR A 90 12.99 0.20 1.12
CA TYR A 90 13.52 -0.04 2.47
C TYR A 90 15.06 -0.19 2.53
N PRO A 91 15.71 -0.97 1.64
CA PRO A 91 17.17 -1.13 1.69
C PRO A 91 17.90 0.20 1.47
N ASN A 92 18.95 0.42 2.26
CA ASN A 92 19.95 1.42 1.92
C ASN A 92 21.06 0.72 1.11
N PRO A 93 21.50 1.28 -0.03
CA PRO A 93 22.69 0.78 -0.71
C PRO A 93 23.90 0.91 0.22
N HIS A 94 24.85 -0.01 0.06
CA HIS A 94 26.15 0.10 0.74
C HIS A 94 26.77 1.47 0.38
N PRO A 95 27.50 2.15 1.29
CA PRO A 95 28.09 3.47 1.03
C PRO A 95 28.93 3.55 -0.26
N SER A 96 29.48 2.43 -0.72
CA SER A 96 30.26 2.30 -1.95
C SER A 96 29.44 2.04 -3.23
N ARG A 97 28.11 1.94 -3.16
CA ARG A 97 27.24 1.49 -4.27
C ARG A 97 26.03 2.40 -4.56
N GLY A 98 25.88 3.54 -3.89
CA GLY A 98 24.79 4.46 -4.20
C GLY A 98 24.86 5.75 -3.40
N SER A 99 24.60 6.87 -4.08
CA SER A 99 24.54 8.18 -3.43
C SER A 99 23.23 8.34 -2.64
N SER A 100 23.25 9.16 -1.58
CA SER A 100 22.05 9.48 -0.81
C SER A 100 20.94 10.07 -1.70
N SER A 101 21.31 10.80 -2.76
CA SER A 101 20.39 11.36 -3.77
C SER A 101 19.65 10.29 -4.55
N ASP A 102 20.31 9.20 -4.96
CA ASP A 102 19.66 8.13 -5.74
C ASP A 102 18.61 7.39 -4.91
N VAL A 103 18.91 7.19 -3.62
CA VAL A 103 17.99 6.57 -2.66
C VAL A 103 16.78 7.45 -2.43
N MET A 104 17.02 8.76 -2.25
CA MET A 104 15.94 9.73 -2.11
C MET A 104 15.08 9.79 -3.37
N ALA A 105 15.67 9.81 -4.56
CA ALA A 105 14.94 9.85 -5.81
C ALA A 105 14.01 8.63 -5.95
N ARG A 106 14.52 7.43 -5.68
CA ARG A 106 13.71 6.19 -5.69
C ARG A 106 12.53 6.27 -4.72
N ARG A 107 12.79 6.63 -3.47
CA ARG A 107 11.75 6.73 -2.41
C ARG A 107 10.70 7.77 -2.77
N ARG A 108 11.13 8.92 -3.31
CA ARG A 108 10.22 9.98 -3.79
C ARG A 108 9.33 9.48 -4.92
N THR A 109 9.90 8.82 -5.93
CA THR A 109 9.12 8.23 -7.03
C THR A 109 8.09 7.25 -6.51
N THR A 110 8.48 6.33 -5.61
CA THR A 110 7.55 5.40 -4.97
C THR A 110 6.41 6.13 -4.27
N TYR A 111 6.70 7.14 -3.44
CA TYR A 111 5.68 7.86 -2.70
C TYR A 111 4.78 8.72 -3.59
N LEU A 112 5.31 9.29 -4.68
CA LEU A 112 4.50 10.03 -5.65
C LEU A 112 3.56 9.11 -6.42
N THR A 113 4.05 7.97 -6.92
CA THR A 113 3.23 7.02 -7.67
C THR A 113 2.12 6.42 -6.81
N LEU A 114 2.46 5.98 -5.59
CA LEU A 114 1.47 5.40 -4.69
C LEU A 114 0.49 6.46 -4.15
N GLY A 115 1.00 7.65 -3.79
CA GLY A 115 0.18 8.77 -3.35
C GLY A 115 -0.82 9.24 -4.41
N ALA A 116 -0.44 9.24 -5.69
CA ALA A 116 -1.37 9.55 -6.77
C ALA A 116 -2.53 8.53 -6.84
N GLY A 117 -2.23 7.24 -6.66
CA GLY A 117 -3.24 6.18 -6.60
C GLY A 117 -4.18 6.33 -5.39
N GLU A 118 -3.63 6.64 -4.21
CA GLU A 118 -4.39 6.88 -2.98
C GLU A 118 -5.34 8.09 -3.11
N LEU A 119 -4.87 9.18 -3.71
CA LEU A 119 -5.69 10.36 -3.97
C LEU A 119 -6.80 10.09 -4.99
N ALA A 120 -6.49 9.37 -6.08
CA ALA A 120 -7.48 9.01 -7.08
C ALA A 120 -8.58 8.11 -6.47
N LEU A 121 -8.18 7.03 -5.79
CA LEU A 121 -9.13 6.11 -5.16
C LEU A 121 -9.91 6.77 -4.03
N GLY A 122 -9.25 7.55 -3.18
CA GLY A 122 -9.90 8.32 -2.11
C GLY A 122 -10.94 9.29 -2.64
N THR A 123 -10.66 9.99 -3.75
CA THR A 123 -11.61 10.90 -4.41
C THR A 123 -12.79 10.13 -4.99
N ILE A 124 -12.56 8.99 -5.63
CA ILE A 124 -13.63 8.13 -6.16
C ILE A 124 -14.53 7.63 -5.04
N MET A 125 -13.98 7.23 -3.89
CA MET A 125 -14.75 6.81 -2.72
C MET A 125 -15.54 7.97 -2.12
N ALA A 126 -14.95 9.17 -2.04
CA ALA A 126 -15.63 10.37 -1.57
C ALA A 126 -16.81 10.75 -2.48
N ALA A 127 -16.60 10.73 -3.80
CA ALA A 127 -17.67 10.98 -4.76
C ALA A 127 -18.80 9.95 -4.61
N GLN A 128 -18.46 8.66 -4.49
CA GLN A 128 -19.43 7.59 -4.28
C GLN A 128 -20.19 7.71 -2.96
N TYR A 129 -19.54 8.20 -1.90
CA TYR A 129 -20.17 8.47 -0.61
C TYR A 129 -21.20 9.60 -0.72
N LEU A 130 -20.84 10.69 -1.41
CA LEU A 130 -21.72 11.85 -1.60
C LEU A 130 -22.90 11.56 -2.54
N LEU A 131 -22.67 10.74 -3.58
CA LEU A 131 -23.69 10.37 -4.57
C LEU A 131 -24.60 9.22 -4.09
N GLY A 132 -24.17 8.44 -3.10
CA GLY A 132 -24.96 7.36 -2.49
C GLY A 132 -25.12 6.10 -3.35
N ASP A 133 -24.53 6.06 -4.55
CA ASP A 133 -24.67 4.99 -5.55
C ASP A 133 -23.36 4.24 -5.79
N SER A 134 -22.99 3.39 -4.82
CA SER A 134 -21.67 2.71 -4.82
C SER A 134 -21.75 1.20 -4.65
N GLY A 135 -22.92 0.67 -4.29
CA GLY A 135 -23.08 -0.72 -3.83
C GLY A 135 -22.33 -1.05 -2.52
N LEU A 136 -21.50 -0.13 -2.02
CA LEU A 136 -20.66 -0.27 -0.83
C LEU A 136 -21.34 0.36 0.40
N THR A 137 -21.05 -0.19 1.58
CA THR A 137 -21.52 0.40 2.83
C THR A 137 -20.86 1.75 3.06
N ASP A 138 -21.57 2.65 3.72
CA ASP A 138 -21.04 3.98 4.06
C ASP A 138 -19.80 3.87 4.95
N GLY A 139 -19.79 2.89 5.85
CA GLY A 139 -18.63 2.56 6.68
C GLY A 139 -17.41 2.10 5.86
N ALA A 140 -17.62 1.31 4.80
CA ALA A 140 -16.54 0.90 3.92
C ALA A 140 -15.96 2.07 3.12
N LEU A 141 -16.82 2.97 2.62
CA LEU A 141 -16.39 4.18 1.91
C LEU A 141 -15.62 5.13 2.83
N LEU A 142 -16.17 5.43 4.01
CA LEU A 142 -15.53 6.30 4.99
C LEU A 142 -14.22 5.70 5.53
N GLY A 143 -14.21 4.39 5.81
CA GLY A 143 -13.01 3.67 6.24
C GLY A 143 -11.93 3.67 5.16
N GLY A 144 -12.31 3.43 3.90
CA GLY A 144 -11.41 3.51 2.75
C GLY A 144 -10.85 4.91 2.53
N MET A 145 -11.70 5.94 2.54
CA MET A 145 -11.30 7.35 2.46
C MET A 145 -10.35 7.75 3.58
N GLY A 146 -10.67 7.39 4.82
CA GLY A 146 -9.84 7.70 5.99
C GLY A 146 -8.46 7.05 5.91
N THR A 147 -8.42 5.78 5.48
CA THR A 147 -7.15 5.05 5.31
C THR A 147 -6.31 5.67 4.19
N MET A 148 -6.89 5.86 3.00
CA MET A 148 -6.18 6.44 1.85
C MET A 148 -5.72 7.88 2.15
N GLY A 149 -6.58 8.70 2.75
CA GLY A 149 -6.23 10.06 3.16
C GLY A 149 -5.13 10.09 4.22
N GLY A 150 -5.16 9.20 5.20
CA GLY A 150 -4.13 9.08 6.22
C GLY A 150 -2.77 8.69 5.64
N ILE A 151 -2.72 7.68 4.77
CA ILE A 151 -1.48 7.26 4.09
C ILE A 151 -0.98 8.37 3.17
N ALA A 152 -1.85 8.97 2.35
CA ALA A 152 -1.49 10.07 1.45
C ALA A 152 -0.94 11.29 2.22
N ALA A 153 -1.54 11.63 3.37
CA ALA A 153 -1.06 12.71 4.23
C ALA A 153 0.32 12.40 4.82
N MET A 154 0.54 11.17 5.29
CA MET A 154 1.86 10.70 5.74
C MET A 154 2.89 10.82 4.61
N ARG A 155 2.55 10.37 3.39
CA ARG A 155 3.45 10.50 2.23
C ARG A 155 3.72 11.95 1.90
N GLY A 156 2.70 12.80 1.88
CA GLY A 156 2.83 14.24 1.66
C GLY A 156 3.77 14.88 2.68
N PHE A 157 3.67 14.50 3.95
CA PHE A 157 4.58 14.95 4.99
C PHE A 157 6.04 14.58 4.67
N PHE A 158 6.32 13.33 4.30
CA PHE A 158 7.68 12.93 3.92
C PHE A 158 8.15 13.58 2.61
N LEU A 159 7.28 13.75 1.61
CA LEU A 159 7.62 14.33 0.31
C LEU A 159 7.92 15.84 0.37
N TYR A 160 7.16 16.58 1.16
CA TYR A 160 7.15 18.06 1.11
C TYR A 160 7.59 18.72 2.42
N VAL A 161 7.33 18.13 3.59
CA VAL A 161 7.63 18.75 4.89
C VAL A 161 8.96 18.27 5.45
N ARG A 162 9.27 16.98 5.32
CA ARG A 162 10.52 16.36 5.80
C ARG A 162 11.19 15.46 4.76
N PRO A 163 11.54 15.98 3.57
CA PRO A 163 12.16 15.18 2.54
C PRO A 163 13.53 14.62 2.91
N SER A 164 14.28 15.33 3.77
CA SER A 164 15.58 14.88 4.27
C SER A 164 15.51 13.57 5.05
N TRP A 165 14.36 13.21 5.63
CA TRP A 165 14.20 11.96 6.37
C TRP A 165 14.17 10.73 5.45
N MET A 166 13.92 10.94 4.15
CA MET A 166 13.98 9.88 3.13
C MET A 166 15.40 9.58 2.65
N ALA A 167 16.41 10.34 3.08
CA ALA A 167 17.80 10.03 2.74
C ALA A 167 18.23 8.68 3.31
N ALA A 168 19.12 7.96 2.61
CA ALA A 168 20.00 6.99 3.28
C ALA A 168 20.89 7.74 4.29
N GLN A 169 21.75 7.03 5.04
CA GLN A 169 22.61 7.61 6.09
C GLN A 169 23.49 8.78 5.61
N GLY A 170 22.93 9.98 5.38
CA GLY A 170 23.64 11.26 5.31
C GLY A 170 24.24 11.66 6.67
N ASN A 171 24.31 10.71 7.61
CA ASN A 171 25.00 10.76 8.89
C ASN A 171 26.12 9.70 8.99
N ALA A 172 26.33 8.83 8.00
CA ALA A 172 27.51 7.97 7.95
C ALA A 172 28.74 8.72 7.38
N GLU A 173 28.51 9.72 6.51
CA GLU A 173 29.55 10.64 6.02
C GLU A 173 30.00 11.70 7.03
N LYS A 174 29.26 11.88 8.14
CA LYS A 174 29.68 12.76 9.25
C LYS A 174 30.42 12.03 10.37
N ALA A 175 30.69 10.73 10.17
CA ALA A 175 31.37 9.86 11.12
C ALA A 175 32.73 9.36 10.59
N LEU A 176 33.19 9.88 9.45
CA LEU A 176 34.55 9.86 8.94
C LEU A 176 35.04 11.30 8.79
#